data_AF-A0A397TVZ0-F1
#
_entry.id   AF-A0A397TVZ0-F1
#
_cell.length_a   1.000
_cell.length_b   1.000
_cell.length_c   1.000
_cell.angle_alpha   90.00
_cell.angle_beta   90.00
_cell.angle_gamma   90.00
#
_symmetry.space_group_name_H-M   'P 1'
#
loop_
_entity.id
_entity.type
_entity.pdbx_description
1 polymer ?
#
loop_
_entity_poly.entity_id
_entity_poly.type
_entity_poly.pdbx_seq_one_letter_code
_entity_poly.pdbx_strand_id
1 'polypeptide(L)'
;MKKNDKIVYNSIDRTFQYKPDYAIRSKEDLLNLLKDRRDQPGVSRGMPYKELDDCIDLTNAIGELEKEGKIMVIRLMKDNSPRLLYWNDQRYITEMDKEFVDMFHSVKVPDESDLKKSLEDAGLQTMSVLENKTRTDPKQKKRKQTNRKIKITNTHLENFHMPTKL
;
A
#
# COMPACT_ATOMS: atom_id res chain seq x y z
N MET A 1 27.23 -24.74 19.09
CA MET A 1 25.79 -24.65 18.80
C MET A 1 25.56 -23.30 18.14
N LYS A 2 25.35 -23.33 16.82
CA LYS A 2 25.36 -22.17 15.92
C LYS A 2 24.09 -21.32 16.16
N LYS A 3 24.26 -20.00 16.23
CA LYS A 3 23.23 -18.94 16.39
C LYS A 3 21.82 -19.38 15.96
N ASN A 4 20.94 -19.59 16.93
CA ASN A 4 19.49 -19.65 16.69
C ASN A 4 18.90 -18.31 17.12
N ASP A 5 18.35 -17.54 16.18
CA ASP A 5 17.81 -16.20 16.44
C ASP A 5 16.57 -16.21 17.33
N LYS A 6 15.91 -17.39 17.46
CA LYS A 6 14.75 -17.60 18.34
C LYS A 6 15.13 -17.98 19.78
N ILE A 7 16.42 -18.02 20.13
CA ILE A 7 16.87 -18.35 21.50
C ILE A 7 17.70 -17.20 22.05
N VAL A 8 17.21 -16.61 23.15
CA VAL A 8 17.93 -15.60 23.92
C VAL A 8 18.54 -16.25 25.14
N TYR A 9 19.85 -16.08 25.32
CA TYR A 9 20.56 -16.56 26.49
C TYR A 9 20.63 -15.47 27.57
N ASN A 10 20.15 -15.78 28.77
CA ASN A 10 20.31 -14.92 29.93
C ASN A 10 21.57 -15.36 30.71
N SER A 11 22.59 -14.51 30.74
CA SER A 11 23.88 -14.80 31.37
C SER A 11 23.84 -14.82 32.90
N ILE A 12 22.85 -14.19 33.52
CA ILE A 12 22.70 -14.10 34.97
C ILE A 12 22.12 -15.41 35.49
N ASP A 13 21.00 -15.83 34.93
CA ASP A 13 20.27 -17.03 35.37
C ASP A 13 20.80 -18.31 34.70
N ARG A 14 21.70 -18.17 33.72
CA ARG A 14 22.23 -19.24 32.86
C ARG A 14 21.12 -20.04 32.15
N THR A 15 20.00 -19.40 31.86
CA THR A 15 18.83 -20.01 31.20
C THR A 15 18.72 -19.58 29.74
N PHE A 16 18.12 -20.44 28.93
CA PHE A 16 17.73 -20.11 27.55
C PHE A 16 16.23 -19.81 27.52
N GLN A 17 15.84 -18.71 26.87
CA GLN A 17 14.45 -18.32 26.66
C GLN A 17 14.13 -18.32 25.16
N TYR A 18 12.94 -18.81 24.81
CA TYR A 18 12.42 -18.72 23.45
C TYR A 18 11.97 -17.28 23.17
N LYS A 19 12.39 -16.75 22.03
CA LYS A 19 11.96 -15.45 21.51
C LYS A 19 10.96 -15.71 20.38
N PRO A 20 9.64 -15.61 20.66
CA PRO A 20 8.63 -15.70 19.61
C PRO A 20 8.73 -14.48 18.70
N ASP A 21 8.24 -14.63 17.47
CA ASP A 21 8.19 -13.53 16.50
C ASP A 21 7.25 -12.42 17.00
N TYR A 22 6.15 -12.80 17.66
CA TYR A 22 5.24 -11.90 18.36
C TYR A 22 4.95 -12.39 19.78
N ALA A 23 5.08 -11.52 20.77
CA ALA A 23 4.85 -11.86 22.18
C ALA A 23 3.37 -11.68 22.59
N ILE A 24 2.45 -12.26 21.82
CA ILE A 24 1.00 -12.12 22.05
C ILE A 24 0.56 -13.09 23.15
N ARG A 25 -0.04 -12.57 24.22
CA ARG A 25 -0.57 -13.38 25.34
C ARG A 25 -2.04 -13.12 25.64
N SER A 26 -2.57 -12.00 25.15
CA SER A 26 -3.95 -11.58 25.36
C SER A 26 -4.62 -11.14 24.06
N LYS A 27 -5.96 -11.05 24.09
CA LYS A 27 -6.72 -10.48 22.97
C LYS A 27 -6.37 -9.01 22.71
N GLU A 28 -5.97 -8.29 23.75
CA GLU A 28 -5.58 -6.88 23.67
C GLU A 28 -4.24 -6.73 22.95
N ASP A 29 -3.27 -7.62 23.22
CA ASP A 29 -1.99 -7.65 22.52
C ASP A 29 -2.18 -7.87 21.01
N LEU A 30 -3.08 -8.80 20.63
CA LEU A 30 -3.43 -9.04 19.24
C LEU A 30 -4.02 -7.78 18.60
N LEU A 31 -4.94 -7.09 19.29
CA LEU A 31 -5.56 -5.88 18.79
C LEU A 31 -4.54 -4.75 18.60
N ASN A 32 -3.63 -4.57 19.54
CA ASN A 32 -2.57 -3.56 19.46
C ASN A 32 -1.60 -3.86 18.32
N LEU A 33 -1.20 -5.12 18.16
CA LEU A 33 -0.35 -5.54 17.04
C LEU A 33 -1.00 -5.23 15.68
N LEU A 34 -2.31 -5.48 15.53
CA LEU A 34 -3.03 -5.17 14.29
C LEU A 34 -3.14 -3.66 14.03
N LYS A 35 -3.28 -2.84 15.07
CA LYS A 35 -3.27 -1.37 14.95
C LYS A 35 -1.89 -0.87 14.53
N ASP A 36 -0.84 -1.32 15.21
CA ASP A 36 0.53 -0.92 14.90
C ASP A 36 0.89 -1.29 13.46
N ARG A 37 0.52 -2.48 13.01
CA ARG A 37 0.75 -2.94 11.64
C ARG A 37 0.00 -2.13 10.58
N ARG A 38 -1.19 -1.60 10.91
CA ARG A 38 -1.97 -0.74 9.99
C ARG A 38 -1.25 0.59 9.70
N ASP A 39 -0.59 1.15 10.71
CA ASP A 39 0.08 2.44 10.64
C ASP A 39 1.54 2.32 10.14
N GLN A 40 2.11 1.11 10.15
CA GLN A 40 3.47 0.86 9.68
C GLN A 40 3.60 0.98 8.15
N PRO A 41 4.47 1.87 7.63
CA PRO A 41 4.71 2.00 6.19
C PRO A 41 5.54 0.81 5.67
N GLY A 42 5.20 0.32 4.48
CA GLY A 42 5.95 -0.76 3.80
C GLY A 42 5.59 -2.18 4.24
N VAL A 43 4.69 -2.33 5.22
CA VAL A 43 4.13 -3.62 5.65
C VAL A 43 2.68 -3.74 5.17
N SER A 44 2.24 -4.96 4.84
CA SER A 44 0.83 -5.20 4.55
C SER A 44 -0.02 -4.95 5.79
N ARG A 45 -1.08 -4.14 5.64
CA ARG A 45 -2.05 -3.86 6.72
C ARG A 45 -2.72 -5.13 7.28
N GLY A 46 -2.78 -6.19 6.47
CA GLY A 46 -3.30 -7.48 6.89
C GLY A 46 -2.22 -8.34 7.52
N MET A 47 -2.55 -8.96 8.65
CA MET A 47 -1.74 -9.96 9.34
C MET A 47 -2.15 -11.37 8.88
N PRO A 48 -1.26 -12.12 8.22
CA PRO A 48 -1.49 -13.53 7.92
C PRO A 48 -1.58 -14.35 9.22
N TYR A 49 -2.59 -15.20 9.35
CA TYR A 49 -2.75 -16.04 10.54
C TYR A 49 -1.55 -16.98 10.76
N LYS A 50 -0.89 -17.42 9.68
CA LYS A 50 0.33 -18.23 9.74
C LYS A 50 1.51 -17.57 10.45
N GLU A 51 1.58 -16.23 10.47
CA GLU A 51 2.62 -15.52 11.22
C GLU A 51 2.40 -15.60 12.73
N LEU A 52 1.20 -16.00 13.16
CA LEU A 52 0.81 -16.15 14.56
C LEU A 52 0.88 -17.60 15.05
N ASP A 53 1.31 -18.55 14.20
CA ASP A 53 1.41 -19.98 14.54
C ASP A 53 2.41 -20.24 15.69
N ASP A 54 3.40 -19.35 15.81
CA ASP A 54 4.40 -19.34 16.89
C ASP A 54 3.86 -18.81 18.23
N CYS A 55 2.65 -18.25 18.25
CA CYS A 55 2.02 -17.71 19.45
C CYS A 55 1.15 -18.76 20.16
N ILE A 56 0.54 -18.37 21.29
CA ILE A 56 -0.51 -19.18 21.91
C ILE A 56 -1.71 -19.34 20.98
N ASP A 57 -2.59 -20.29 21.25
CA ASP A 57 -3.84 -20.44 20.50
C ASP A 57 -4.72 -19.19 20.64
N LEU A 58 -4.86 -18.44 19.55
CA LEU A 58 -5.63 -17.20 19.46
C LEU A 58 -7.03 -17.42 18.89
N THR A 59 -7.45 -18.66 18.61
CA THR A 59 -8.73 -18.95 17.94
C THR A 59 -9.91 -18.35 18.69
N ASN A 60 -9.94 -18.48 20.02
CA ASN A 60 -10.99 -17.91 20.86
C ASN A 60 -10.94 -16.38 20.90
N ALA A 61 -9.75 -15.80 21.05
CA ALA A 61 -9.55 -14.36 21.08
C ALA A 61 -9.98 -13.69 19.76
N ILE A 62 -9.68 -14.33 18.63
CA ILE A 62 -10.10 -13.90 17.29
C ILE A 62 -11.63 -13.93 17.19
N GLY A 63 -12.27 -15.03 17.63
CA GLY A 63 -13.73 -15.14 17.61
C GLY A 63 -14.43 -14.09 18.48
N GLU A 64 -13.87 -13.75 19.64
CA GLU A 64 -14.39 -12.66 20.48
C GLU A 64 -14.24 -11.30 19.80
N LEU A 65 -13.06 -10.97 19.30
CA LEU A 65 -12.79 -9.68 18.66
C LEU A 65 -13.60 -9.50 17.35
N GLU A 66 -13.85 -10.59 16.62
CA GLU A 66 -14.69 -10.60 15.42
C GLU A 66 -16.16 -10.33 15.78
N LYS A 67 -16.68 -10.96 16.85
CA LYS A 67 -18.04 -10.68 17.37
C LYS A 67 -18.19 -9.25 17.87
N GLU A 68 -17.15 -8.71 18.52
CA GLU A 68 -17.11 -7.31 18.94
C GLU A 68 -16.94 -6.34 17.75
N GLY A 69 -16.69 -6.85 16.54
CA GLY A 69 -16.47 -6.04 15.33
C GLY A 69 -15.17 -5.23 15.35
N LYS A 70 -14.22 -5.55 16.25
CA LYS A 70 -12.93 -4.85 16.39
C LYS A 70 -11.88 -5.34 15.39
N ILE A 71 -12.07 -6.53 14.85
CA ILE A 71 -11.24 -7.10 13.79
C ILE A 71 -12.10 -7.64 12.67
N MET A 72 -11.55 -7.63 11.46
CA MET A 72 -12.12 -8.30 10.29
C MET A 72 -11.27 -9.52 9.95
N VAL A 73 -11.91 -10.67 9.73
CA VAL A 73 -11.22 -11.92 9.40
C VAL A 73 -11.59 -12.34 7.99
N ILE A 74 -10.60 -12.48 7.11
CA ILE A 74 -10.77 -13.15 5.83
C ILE A 74 -10.52 -14.64 6.05
N ARG A 75 -11.52 -15.45 5.74
CA ARG A 75 -11.50 -16.90 5.94
C ARG A 75 -11.30 -17.64 4.62
N LEU A 76 -10.72 -18.85 4.69
CA LEU A 76 -10.57 -19.72 3.53
C LEU A 76 -11.89 -20.44 3.24
N MET A 77 -12.28 -20.55 1.96
CA MET A 77 -13.58 -21.14 1.58
C MET A 77 -13.73 -22.64 1.91
N LYS A 78 -12.62 -23.36 2.09
CA LYS A 78 -12.64 -24.83 2.24
C LYS A 78 -12.99 -25.27 3.66
N ASP A 79 -12.39 -24.62 4.65
CA ASP A 79 -12.38 -25.00 6.07
C ASP A 79 -12.81 -23.85 6.99
N ASN A 80 -13.15 -22.68 6.43
CA ASN A 80 -13.48 -21.45 7.15
C ASN A 80 -12.38 -21.01 8.14
N SER A 81 -11.14 -21.46 7.93
CA SER A 81 -10.01 -21.11 8.80
C SER A 81 -9.59 -19.66 8.58
N PRO A 82 -9.14 -18.95 9.64
CA PRO A 82 -8.61 -17.59 9.51
C PRO A 82 -7.40 -17.57 8.58
N ARG A 83 -7.45 -16.77 7.52
CA ARG A 83 -6.32 -16.58 6.60
C ARG A 83 -5.61 -15.26 6.88
N LEU A 84 -6.37 -14.17 6.93
CA LEU A 84 -5.87 -12.81 7.15
C LEU A 84 -6.74 -12.11 8.20
N LEU A 85 -6.07 -11.34 9.06
CA LEU A 85 -6.67 -10.55 10.12
C LEU A 85 -6.40 -9.07 9.85
N TYR A 86 -7.42 -8.25 10.01
CA TYR A 86 -7.33 -6.79 9.88
C TYR A 86 -7.91 -6.12 11.11
N TRP A 87 -7.29 -5.01 11.52
CA TRP A 87 -7.94 -4.13 12.48
C TRP A 87 -9.14 -3.44 11.83
N ASN A 88 -10.27 -3.41 12.53
CA ASN A 88 -11.48 -2.72 12.10
C ASN A 88 -11.68 -1.46 12.95
N ASP A 89 -11.70 -0.30 12.28
CA ASP A 89 -11.95 0.96 12.95
C ASP A 89 -13.46 1.15 13.14
N GLN A 90 -13.92 1.02 14.38
CA GLN A 90 -15.33 1.14 14.73
C GLN A 90 -15.93 2.51 14.40
N ARG A 91 -15.10 3.55 14.20
CA ARG A 91 -15.57 4.89 13.83
C ARG A 91 -16.19 4.96 12.44
N TYR A 92 -15.86 4.01 11.56
CA TYR A 92 -16.39 3.92 10.20
C TYR A 92 -17.48 2.86 10.06
N ILE A 93 -17.92 2.26 11.16
CA ILE A 93 -19.03 1.31 11.16
C ILE A 93 -20.32 2.10 11.32
N THR A 94 -21.15 2.09 10.27
CA THR A 94 -22.50 2.63 10.32
C THR A 94 -23.47 1.47 10.36
N GLU A 95 -24.21 1.34 11.46
CA GLU A 95 -25.30 0.37 11.55
C GLU A 95 -26.42 0.78 10.58
N MET A 96 -26.92 -0.18 9.82
CA MET A 96 -28.01 0.02 8.87
C MET A 96 -29.06 -1.07 9.07
N ASP A 97 -30.32 -0.70 8.89
CA ASP A 97 -31.41 -1.65 8.97
C ASP A 97 -31.27 -2.73 7.89
N LYS A 98 -31.56 -3.98 8.25
CA LYS A 98 -31.44 -5.10 7.33
C LYS A 98 -32.31 -4.91 6.08
N GLU A 99 -33.52 -4.36 6.25
CA GLU A 99 -34.42 -4.04 5.14
C GLU A 99 -33.80 -3.02 4.18
N PHE A 100 -33.10 -2.01 4.69
CA PHE A 100 -32.40 -1.03 3.86
C PHE A 100 -31.24 -1.67 3.10
N VAL A 101 -30.46 -2.53 3.75
CA VAL A 101 -29.36 -3.26 3.12
C VAL A 101 -29.87 -4.17 2.00
N ASP A 102 -30.95 -4.92 2.26
CA ASP A 102 -31.57 -5.81 1.28
C ASP A 102 -32.14 -5.02 0.08
N MET A 103 -32.82 -3.90 0.35
CA MET A 103 -33.30 -2.97 -0.68
C MET A 103 -32.14 -2.45 -1.51
N PHE A 104 -31.05 -1.97 -0.88
CA PHE A 104 -29.89 -1.43 -1.57
C PHE A 104 -29.25 -2.47 -2.51
N HIS A 105 -29.09 -3.71 -2.05
CA HIS A 105 -28.56 -4.80 -2.88
C HIS A 105 -29.49 -5.25 -4.01
N SER A 106 -30.81 -5.04 -3.87
CA SER A 106 -31.79 -5.37 -4.92
C SER A 106 -31.70 -4.44 -6.13
N VAL A 107 -31.18 -3.22 -5.95
CA VAL A 107 -31.05 -2.23 -7.02
C VAL A 107 -29.99 -2.70 -8.02
N LYS A 108 -30.43 -3.00 -9.25
CA LYS A 108 -29.54 -3.37 -10.34
C LYS A 108 -28.83 -2.12 -10.86
N VAL A 109 -27.51 -2.15 -10.82
CA VAL A 109 -26.68 -1.11 -11.43
C VAL A 109 -26.70 -1.29 -12.95
N PRO A 110 -27.11 -0.28 -13.74
CA PRO A 110 -27.07 -0.33 -15.20
C PRO A 110 -25.64 -0.44 -15.73
N ASP A 111 -25.49 -0.98 -16.93
CA ASP A 111 -24.20 -1.00 -17.64
C ASP A 111 -23.74 0.42 -18.00
N GLU A 112 -22.43 0.62 -18.20
CA GLU A 112 -21.83 1.94 -18.42
C GLU A 112 -22.49 2.76 -19.56
N SER A 113 -22.97 2.09 -20.62
CA SER A 113 -23.65 2.73 -21.76
C SER A 113 -25.01 3.34 -21.38
N ASP A 114 -25.72 2.71 -20.46
CA ASP A 114 -27.09 3.10 -20.06
C ASP A 114 -27.11 3.88 -18.75
N LEU A 115 -26.03 3.81 -17.95
CA LEU A 115 -25.88 4.55 -16.70
C LEU A 115 -26.08 6.06 -16.90
N LYS A 116 -25.49 6.64 -17.96
CA LYS A 116 -25.61 8.08 -18.22
C LYS A 116 -27.05 8.50 -18.51
N LYS A 117 -27.76 7.74 -19.34
CA LYS A 117 -29.18 8.00 -19.66
C LYS A 117 -30.05 7.84 -18.42
N SER A 118 -29.83 6.77 -17.65
CA SER A 118 -30.57 6.52 -16.41
C SER A 118 -30.35 7.61 -15.35
N LEU A 119 -29.15 8.19 -15.27
CA LEU A 119 -28.87 9.35 -14.40
C LEU A 119 -29.59 10.61 -14.90
N GLU A 120 -29.55 10.87 -16.21
CA GLU A 120 -30.27 11.99 -16.84
C GLU A 120 -31.79 11.89 -16.65
N ASP A 121 -32.37 10.70 -16.83
CA ASP A 121 -33.79 10.41 -16.60
C ASP A 121 -34.18 10.60 -15.13
N ALA A 122 -33.27 10.29 -14.19
CA ALA A 122 -33.43 10.54 -12.77
C ALA A 122 -33.17 12.01 -12.37
N GLY A 123 -32.90 12.90 -13.32
CA GLY A 123 -32.61 14.32 -13.08
C GLY A 123 -31.23 14.58 -12.44
N LEU A 124 -30.36 13.57 -12.38
CA LEU A 124 -29.00 13.64 -11.88
C LEU A 124 -28.06 13.93 -13.05
N GLN A 125 -27.66 15.18 -13.22
CA GLN A 125 -26.59 15.48 -14.18
C GLN A 125 -25.27 14.95 -13.64
N THR A 126 -24.57 14.13 -14.42
CA THR A 126 -23.16 13.84 -14.16
C THR A 126 -22.44 15.16 -14.07
N MET A 127 -21.93 15.52 -12.88
CA MET A 127 -21.14 16.74 -12.67
C MET A 127 -20.16 16.86 -13.83
N SER A 128 -20.34 17.89 -14.66
CA SER A 128 -19.37 18.22 -15.70
C SER A 128 -18.04 18.30 -14.99
N VAL A 129 -17.12 17.40 -15.32
CA VAL A 129 -15.74 17.44 -14.82
C VAL A 129 -15.31 18.88 -14.99
N LEU A 130 -15.14 19.58 -13.87
CA LEU A 130 -14.38 20.82 -13.85
C LEU A 130 -12.99 20.37 -14.29
N GLU A 131 -12.77 20.38 -15.60
CA GLU A 131 -11.45 20.41 -16.17
C GLU A 131 -10.82 21.66 -15.57
N ASN A 132 -10.19 21.47 -14.41
CA ASN A 132 -9.15 22.34 -13.94
C ASN A 132 -8.14 22.31 -15.08
N LYS A 133 -8.27 23.24 -16.03
CA LYS A 133 -7.25 23.55 -17.02
C LYS A 133 -6.00 23.78 -16.21
N THR A 134 -5.19 22.74 -16.09
CA THR A 134 -3.85 22.84 -15.57
C THR A 134 -3.21 23.89 -16.45
N ARG A 135 -2.95 25.05 -15.84
CA ARG A 135 -2.21 26.13 -16.51
C ARG A 135 -0.91 25.48 -16.93
N THR A 136 -0.76 25.27 -18.23
CA THR A 136 0.49 24.76 -18.78
C THR A 136 1.52 25.84 -18.51
N ASP A 137 2.43 25.56 -17.58
CA ASP A 137 3.55 26.46 -17.33
C ASP A 137 4.27 26.71 -18.66
N PRO A 138 4.58 27.98 -19.01
CA PRO A 138 5.20 28.30 -20.27
C PRO A 138 6.56 27.61 -20.34
N LYS A 139 6.66 26.65 -21.26
CA LYS A 139 7.87 25.90 -21.61
C LYS A 139 9.04 26.87 -21.76
N GLN A 140 9.98 26.84 -20.80
CA GLN A 140 11.18 27.67 -20.85
C GLN A 140 11.91 27.42 -22.17
N LYS A 141 11.97 28.44 -23.05
CA LYS A 141 12.73 28.38 -24.29
C LYS A 141 14.21 28.26 -23.94
N LYS A 142 14.80 27.08 -24.21
CA LYS A 142 16.26 26.89 -24.18
C LYS A 142 16.90 27.91 -25.15
N ARG A 143 17.80 28.76 -24.63
CA ARG A 143 18.57 29.72 -25.44
C ARG A 143 19.39 28.98 -26.48
N LYS A 144 19.24 29.34 -27.76
CA LYS A 144 20.08 28.84 -28.86
C LYS A 144 21.52 29.34 -28.67
N GLN A 145 22.48 28.42 -28.73
CA GLN A 145 23.90 28.73 -28.70
C GLN A 145 24.29 29.40 -30.03
N THR A 146 24.89 30.59 -29.96
CA THR A 146 25.32 31.32 -31.16
C THR A 146 26.65 30.75 -31.67
N ASN A 147 26.68 30.27 -32.92
CA ASN A 147 27.92 29.90 -33.60
C ASN A 147 28.76 31.16 -33.86
N ARG A 148 29.76 31.40 -33.01
CA ARG A 148 30.75 32.45 -33.25
C ARG A 148 31.66 32.01 -34.38
N LYS A 149 31.61 32.70 -35.52
CA LYS A 149 32.58 32.53 -36.61
C LYS A 149 33.93 33.08 -36.16
N ILE A 150 34.90 32.21 -35.92
CA ILE A 150 36.28 32.59 -35.62
C ILE A 150 36.96 32.92 -36.94
N LYS A 151 37.62 34.08 -37.02
CA LYS A 151 38.41 34.50 -38.18
C LYS A 151 39.81 33.93 -38.03
N ILE A 152 40.16 32.94 -38.85
CA ILE A 152 41.51 32.37 -38.90
C ILE A 152 42.33 33.24 -39.85
N THR A 153 43.45 33.80 -39.39
CA THR A 153 44.24 34.81 -40.11
C THR A 153 45.59 34.30 -40.62
N ASN A 154 45.80 32.98 -40.72
CA ASN A 154 47.03 32.42 -41.28
C ASN A 154 46.74 31.36 -42.34
N THR A 155 46.46 31.81 -43.56
CA THR A 155 46.12 30.97 -44.73
C THR A 155 47.31 30.72 -45.68
N HIS A 156 48.54 31.13 -45.32
CA HIS A 156 49.71 31.05 -46.21
C HIS A 156 50.77 30.01 -45.81
N LEU A 157 50.50 29.17 -44.81
CA LEU A 157 51.42 28.10 -44.36
C LEU A 157 51.09 26.71 -44.93
N GLU A 158 50.17 26.60 -45.90
CA GLU A 158 49.69 25.31 -46.43
C GLU A 158 50.75 24.48 -47.18
N ASN A 159 51.88 25.08 -47.58
CA ASN A 159 52.91 24.38 -48.35
C ASN A 159 54.24 24.15 -47.58
N PHE A 160 54.24 24.28 -46.25
CA PHE A 160 55.46 23.98 -45.48
C PHE A 160 55.60 22.47 -45.24
N HIS A 161 56.28 21.80 -46.16
CA HIS A 161 56.63 20.38 -46.06
C HIS A 161 57.72 20.20 -45.00
N MET A 162 57.34 19.70 -43.82
CA MET A 162 58.31 19.29 -42.79
C MET A 162 58.89 17.92 -43.15
N PRO A 163 60.23 17.74 -43.15
CA PRO A 163 60.83 16.47 -43.51
C PRO A 163 60.54 15.40 -42.45
N THR A 164 59.96 14.29 -42.89
CA THR A 164 59.83 13.05 -42.12
C THR A 164 61.21 12.54 -41.75
N LYS A 165 61.49 12.38 -40.45
CA LYS A 165 62.57 11.51 -39.96
C LYS A 165 61.96 10.22 -39.43
N LEU A 166 62.69 9.14 -39.74
CA LEU A 166 62.50 7.72 -39.43
C LEU A 166 61.92 7.41 -38.05
#